data_AF-A0A8T4LP59-F1
#
_entry.id   AF-A0A8T4LP59-F1
#
_cell.length_a   1.000
_cell.length_b   1.000
_cell.length_c   1.000
_cell.angle_alpha   90.00
_cell.angle_beta   90.00
_cell.angle_gamma   90.00
#
_symmetry.space_group_name_H-M   'P 1'
#
loop_
_entity.id
_entity.type
_entity.pdbx_description
1 polymer ?
#
loop_
_entity_poly.entity_id
_entity_poly.type
_entity_poly.pdbx_seq_one_letter_code
_entity_poly.pdbx_strand_id
1 'polypeptide(L)'
;MYSIEFSNESKKFLRKLDKHDVDIILNKVYSLRENPFRNLKRLHGEKLWRLRIGDYRAIVDVLVSNNKIFVVRIGKRSRVY
;
A
#
# COMPACT_ATOMS: atom_id res chain seq x y z
N MET A 1 13.20 7.20 7.47
CA MET A 1 11.72 7.36 7.46
C MET A 1 11.28 7.68 6.04
N TYR A 2 10.37 6.88 5.46
CA TYR A 2 9.89 7.08 4.09
C TYR A 2 8.67 8.02 4.05
N SER A 3 8.60 8.88 3.04
CA SER A 3 7.38 9.59 2.67
C SER A 3 6.40 8.63 2.00
N ILE A 4 5.09 8.83 2.22
CA ILE A 4 4.04 8.01 1.61
C ILE A 4 3.11 8.90 0.81
N GLU A 5 2.88 8.51 -0.43
CA GLU A 5 1.93 9.15 -1.32
C GLU A 5 0.95 8.13 -1.89
N PHE A 6 -0.27 8.57 -2.15
CA PHE A 6 -1.35 7.75 -2.68
C PHE A 6 -1.71 8.22 -4.08
N SER A 7 -1.81 7.27 -5.01
CA SER A 7 -2.38 7.50 -6.34
C SER A 7 -3.84 7.97 -6.27
N ASN A 8 -4.33 8.55 -7.37
CA ASN A 8 -5.75 8.91 -7.46
C ASN A 8 -6.68 7.69 -7.37
N GLU A 9 -6.26 6.53 -7.88
CA GLU A 9 -7.03 5.29 -7.79
C GLU A 9 -7.14 4.80 -6.33
N SER A 10 -6.02 4.75 -5.61
CA SER A 10 -6.01 4.33 -4.20
C SER A 10 -6.82 5.28 -3.32
N LYS A 11 -6.73 6.60 -3.53
CA LYS A 11 -7.58 7.59 -2.86
C LYS A 11 -9.06 7.36 -3.15
N LYS A 12 -9.43 7.10 -4.41
CA LYS A 12 -10.82 6.78 -4.80
C LYS A 12 -11.32 5.49 -4.13
N PHE A 13 -10.46 4.49 -3.97
CA PHE A 13 -10.81 3.25 -3.27
C PHE A 13 -11.07 3.51 -1.78
N LEU A 14 -10.16 4.21 -1.09
CA LEU A 14 -10.30 4.55 0.33
C LEU A 14 -11.58 5.35 0.60
N ARG A 15 -11.94 6.30 -0.28
CA ARG A 15 -13.18 7.09 -0.15
C ARG A 15 -14.48 6.27 -0.20
N LYS A 16 -14.44 5.03 -0.68
CA LYS A 16 -15.61 4.13 -0.76
C LYS A 16 -15.75 3.21 0.44
N LEU A 17 -14.75 3.17 1.31
CA LEU A 17 -14.76 2.32 2.50
C LEU A 17 -15.31 3.09 3.70
N ASP A 18 -15.79 2.36 4.69
CA ASP A 18 -16.10 2.94 5.98
C ASP A 18 -14.81 3.36 6.71
N LYS A 19 -14.98 4.18 7.74
CA LYS A 19 -13.86 4.75 8.49
C LYS A 19 -12.98 3.68 9.14
N HIS A 20 -13.56 2.59 9.63
CA HIS A 20 -12.82 1.53 10.32
C HIS A 20 -11.84 0.85 9.36
N ASP A 21 -12.32 0.50 8.16
CA ASP A 21 -11.49 -0.11 7.13
C ASP A 21 -10.40 0.84 6.62
N VAL A 22 -10.72 2.13 6.44
CA VAL A 22 -9.73 3.15 6.06
C VAL A 22 -8.63 3.26 7.11
N ASP A 23 -8.99 3.31 8.40
CA ASP A 23 -8.02 3.44 9.49
C ASP A 23 -7.09 2.22 9.55
N ILE A 24 -7.61 1.00 9.39
CA ILE A 24 -6.78 -0.22 9.31
C ILE A 24 -5.79 -0.14 8.15
N ILE A 25 -6.25 0.28 6.97
CA ILE A 25 -5.40 0.38 5.77
C ILE A 25 -4.32 1.43 5.97
N LEU A 26 -4.67 2.62 6.42
CA LEU A 26 -3.73 3.72 6.62
C LEU A 26 -2.69 3.37 7.69
N ASN A 27 -3.11 2.79 8.82
CA ASN A 27 -2.18 2.36 9.88
C ASN A 27 -1.16 1.36 9.34
N LYS A 28 -1.61 0.38 8.55
CA LYS A 28 -0.70 -0.62 7.97
C LYS A 28 0.24 -0.01 6.93
N VAL A 29 -0.26 0.89 6.09
CA VAL A 29 0.56 1.59 5.08
C VAL A 29 1.59 2.49 5.77
N TYR A 30 1.20 3.28 6.77
CA TYR A 30 2.12 4.15 7.51
C TYR A 30 3.16 3.38 8.33
N SER A 31 2.88 2.14 8.73
CA SER A 31 3.90 1.27 9.36
C SER A 31 5.11 0.98 8.43
N LEU A 32 4.96 1.17 7.12
CA LEU A 32 6.07 1.01 6.16
C LEU A 32 7.10 2.14 6.22
N ARG A 33 6.81 3.26 6.89
CA ARG A 33 7.73 4.41 6.96
C ARG A 33 9.07 4.08 7.62
N GLU A 34 9.06 3.18 8.59
CA GLU A 34 10.25 2.79 9.34
C GLU A 34 11.05 1.70 8.63
N ASN A 35 10.37 0.63 8.18
CA ASN A 35 11.01 -0.47 7.47
C ASN A 35 10.05 -1.07 6.44
N PRO A 36 10.07 -0.60 5.17
CA PRO A 36 9.12 -1.02 4.16
C PRO A 36 9.28 -2.51 3.80
N PHE A 37 10.51 -3.02 3.72
CA PHE A 37 10.79 -4.35 3.18
C PHE A 37 10.34 -5.50 4.09
N ARG A 38 10.13 -5.25 5.40
CA ARG A 38 9.71 -6.29 6.35
C ARG A 38 8.31 -6.85 6.04
N ASN A 39 7.39 -6.01 5.57
CA ASN A 39 5.99 -6.38 5.37
C ASN A 39 5.61 -6.52 3.89
N LEU A 40 6.57 -6.27 2.99
CA LEU A 40 6.35 -6.24 1.56
C LEU A 40 6.82 -7.54 0.90
N LYS A 41 6.03 -8.03 -0.05
CA LYS A 41 6.44 -9.11 -0.95
C LYS A 41 6.54 -8.58 -2.35
N ARG A 42 7.69 -8.76 -3.00
CA ARG A 42 7.90 -8.34 -4.39
C ARG A 42 6.92 -9.06 -5.32
N LEU A 43 6.38 -8.33 -6.30
CA LEU A 43 5.59 -8.91 -7.38
C LEU A 43 6.53 -9.50 -8.42
N HIS A 44 6.20 -10.68 -8.95
CA HIS A 44 7.05 -11.37 -9.92
C HIS A 44 7.12 -10.56 -11.22
N GLY A 45 8.34 -10.35 -11.75
CA GLY A 45 8.56 -9.63 -13.01
C GLY A 45 8.51 -8.10 -12.93
N GLU A 46 8.11 -7.51 -11.79
CA GLU A 46 8.01 -6.05 -11.65
C GLU A 46 8.89 -5.50 -10.52
N LYS A 47 9.12 -4.18 -10.53
CA LYS A 47 9.74 -3.42 -9.43
C LYS A 47 8.74 -3.04 -8.33
N LEU A 48 7.51 -3.55 -8.43
CA LEU A 48 6.43 -3.29 -7.48
C LEU A 48 6.40 -4.32 -6.35
N TRP A 49 5.80 -3.89 -5.25
CA TRP A 49 5.65 -4.65 -4.02
C TRP A 49 4.19 -4.75 -3.63
N ARG A 50 3.86 -5.83 -2.92
CA ARG A 50 2.54 -6.08 -2.37
C ARG A 50 2.59 -6.06 -0.85
N LEU A 51 1.72 -5.26 -0.25
CA LEU A 51 1.43 -5.24 1.18
C LEU A 51 0.14 -6.01 1.47
N ARG A 52 0.15 -6.89 2.48
CA ARG A 52 -1.06 -7.52 3.03
C ARG A 52 -1.64 -6.66 4.15
N ILE A 53 -2.95 -6.39 4.08
CA ILE A 53 -3.67 -5.58 5.06
C ILE A 53 -5.00 -6.29 5.38
N GLY A 54 -5.01 -7.27 6.29
CA GLY A 54 -6.25 -8.02 6.59
C GLY A 54 -6.90 -8.60 5.32
N ASP A 55 -8.12 -8.13 5.03
CA ASP A 55 -8.95 -8.45 3.85
C ASP A 55 -8.66 -7.61 2.61
N TYR A 56 -7.64 -6.76 2.68
CA TYR A 56 -7.18 -5.88 1.61
C TYR A 56 -5.73 -6.19 1.21
N ARG A 57 -5.36 -5.72 0.02
CA ARG A 57 -3.99 -5.66 -0.47
C ARG A 57 -3.71 -4.29 -1.07
N ALA A 58 -2.49 -3.81 -0.87
CA ALA A 58 -1.98 -2.63 -1.55
C ALA A 58 -0.81 -3.04 -2.45
N ILE A 59 -0.79 -2.49 -3.66
CA ILE A 59 0.37 -2.50 -4.54
C ILE A 59 1.10 -1.17 -4.32
N VAL A 60 2.38 -1.26 -4.03
CA VAL A 60 3.22 -0.11 -3.71
C VAL A 60 4.51 -0.15 -4.53
N ASP A 61 4.97 1.01 -4.91
CA ASP A 61 6.30 1.23 -5.46
C ASP A 61 7.19 1.84 -4.37
N VAL A 62 8.39 1.29 -4.17
CA VAL A 62 9.34 1.75 -3.16
C VAL A 62 10.54 2.38 -3.85
N LEU A 63 10.53 3.71 -3.91
CA LEU A 63 11.59 4.53 -4.48
C LEU A 63 12.66 4.77 -3.42
N VAL A 64 13.61 3.83 -3.33
CA VAL A 64 14.69 3.85 -2.33
C VAL A 64 15.54 5.11 -2.45
N SER A 65 15.84 5.56 -3.67
CA SER A 65 16.65 6.77 -3.91
C SER A 65 16.04 8.04 -3.32
N ASN A 66 14.69 8.09 -3.22
CA ASN A 66 13.96 9.28 -2.83
C ASN A 66 13.28 9.13 -1.46
N ASN A 67 13.57 8.05 -0.72
CA ASN A 67 12.86 7.69 0.52
C ASN A 67 11.35 7.84 0.38
N LYS A 68 10.78 7.34 -0.72
CA LYS A 68 9.36 7.50 -1.06
C LYS A 68 8.68 6.16 -1.32
N ILE A 69 7.49 6.00 -0.78
CA ILE A 69 6.60 4.87 -1.03
C ILE A 69 5.37 5.41 -1.74
N PHE A 70 5.13 4.94 -2.95
CA PHE A 70 3.98 5.33 -3.75
C PHE A 70 2.96 4.21 -3.77
N VAL A 71 1.79 4.44 -3.18
CA VAL A 71 0.69 3.48 -3.15
C VAL A 71 -0.04 3.56 -4.49
N VAL A 72 0.28 2.61 -5.37
CA VAL A 72 -0.26 2.53 -6.73
C VAL A 72 -1.73 2.18 -6.69
N ARG A 73 -2.10 1.14 -5.93
CA ARG A 73 -3.47 0.60 -5.91
C ARG A 73 -3.79 -0.05 -4.58
N ILE A 74 -5.04 0.01 -4.15
CA ILE A 74 -5.57 -0.70 -2.99
C ILE A 74 -6.84 -1.44 -3.43
N GLY A 75 -7.04 -2.67 -2.97
CA GLY A 75 -8.23 -3.44 -3.28
C GLY A 75 -8.48 -4.59 -2.32
N LYS A 76 -9.67 -5.19 -2.41
CA LYS A 76 -10.04 -6.38 -1.64
C LYS A 76 -9.18 -7.57 -2.04
N ARG A 77 -8.82 -8.41 -1.08
CA ARG A 77 -7.96 -9.59 -1.25
C ARG A 77 -8.50 -10.60 -2.27
N SER A 78 -9.82 -10.68 -2.45
CA SER A 78 -10.49 -11.53 -3.43
C SER A 78 -10.50 -10.97 -4.86
N ARG A 79 -10.29 -9.66 -5.03
CA ARG A 79 -10.27 -8.97 -6.33
C ARG A 79 -8.88 -8.47 -6.75
N VAL A 80 -7.90 -8.49 -5.84
CA VAL A 80 -6.51 -8.15 -6.15
C VAL A 80 -5.77 -9.44 -6.50
N TYR A 81 -6.06 -9.90 -7.72
CA TYR A 81 -5.24 -10.69 -8.65
C TYR A 81 -5.74 -10.42 -10.06
#